data_AF-A0AAD9TY56-F1
#
_entry.id   AF-A0AAD9TY56-F1
#
_cell.length_a   1.000
_cell.length_b   1.000
_cell.length_c   1.000
_cell.angle_alpha   90.00
_cell.angle_beta   90.00
_cell.angle_gamma   90.00
#
_symmetry.space_group_name_H-M   'P 1'
#
loop_
_entity.id
_entity.type
_entity.pdbx_description
1 polymer ?
#
loop_
_entity_poly.entity_id
_entity_poly.type
_entity_poly.pdbx_seq_one_letter_code
_entity_poly.pdbx_strand_id
1 'polypeptide(L)'
;MDNPGDEEEIDQLICVCGHLIQVYLEKYILKTPCMRSSQTDFIWLMEVLQGNESRCYNMFRMDKHVFVMLLNDLENNYKLKGSRNISSAEILGIFLYILGQGIGNRNAQERFQRSGETVNRYFDVMLDILYEMAKVIIKPLDPEFRSTPQEILSNSRYMPHFKVCIIVNAVKFDISI
;
A
#
# COMPACT_ATOMS: atom_id res chain seq x y z
N MET A 1 -53.65 33.29 -31.73
CA MET A 1 -52.69 34.27 -32.24
C MET A 1 -51.53 34.19 -31.28
N ASP A 2 -50.65 33.22 -31.50
CA ASP A 2 -49.47 33.03 -30.65
C ASP A 2 -48.57 34.25 -30.82
N ASN A 3 -48.15 34.84 -29.70
CA ASN A 3 -47.29 36.01 -29.69
C ASN A 3 -45.87 35.55 -30.08
N PRO A 4 -45.31 36.00 -31.21
CA PRO A 4 -44.00 35.52 -31.67
C PRO A 4 -42.85 35.80 -30.69
N GLY A 5 -43.02 36.73 -29.74
CA GLY A 5 -42.05 36.97 -28.67
C GLY A 5 -42.01 35.87 -27.59
N ASP A 6 -43.10 35.14 -27.38
CA ASP A 6 -43.18 34.10 -26.34
C ASP A 6 -42.47 32.82 -26.80
N GLU A 7 -42.55 32.50 -28.10
CA GLU A 7 -41.80 31.42 -28.75
C GLU A 7 -40.28 31.67 -28.70
N GLU A 8 -39.87 32.92 -28.94
CA GLU A 8 -38.47 33.32 -28.92
C GLU A 8 -37.87 33.26 -27.50
N GLU A 9 -38.64 33.59 -26.46
CA GLU A 9 -38.25 33.40 -25.06
C GLU A 9 -38.13 31.91 -24.67
N ILE A 10 -39.06 31.07 -25.14
CA ILE A 10 -39.01 29.61 -24.91
C ILE A 10 -37.77 29.00 -25.57
N ASP A 11 -37.46 29.39 -26.80
CA ASP A 11 -36.27 28.92 -27.52
C ASP A 11 -34.97 29.36 -26.82
N GLN A 12 -34.91 30.61 -26.34
CA GLN A 12 -33.79 31.09 -25.54
C GLN A 12 -33.62 30.29 -24.24
N LEU A 13 -34.71 29.99 -23.54
CA LEU A 13 -34.70 29.20 -22.32
C LEU A 13 -34.18 27.78 -22.60
N ILE A 14 -34.66 27.14 -23.68
CA ILE A 14 -34.21 25.80 -24.10
C ILE A 14 -32.71 25.81 -24.41
N CYS A 15 -32.22 26.82 -25.14
CA CYS A 15 -30.81 26.97 -25.45
C CYS A 15 -29.94 27.11 -24.20
N VAL A 16 -30.35 27.95 -23.24
CA VAL A 16 -29.61 28.14 -21.98
C VAL A 16 -29.61 26.87 -21.15
N CYS A 17 -30.75 26.21 -20.98
CA CYS A 17 -30.85 24.95 -20.26
C CYS A 17 -29.98 23.86 -20.91
N GLY A 18 -30.03 23.74 -22.25
CA GLY A 18 -29.19 22.81 -23.00
C GLY A 18 -27.69 23.07 -22.77
N HIS A 19 -27.27 24.32 -22.79
CA HIS A 19 -25.87 24.69 -22.56
C HIS A 19 -25.42 24.42 -21.12
N LEU A 20 -26.25 24.71 -20.13
CA LEU A 20 -25.98 24.39 -18.72
C LEU A 20 -25.87 22.88 -18.49
N ILE A 21 -26.77 22.10 -19.10
CA ILE A 21 -26.71 20.63 -19.06
C ILE A 21 -25.41 20.15 -19.71
N GLN A 22 -25.06 20.66 -20.89
CA GLN A 22 -23.81 20.28 -21.57
C GLN A 22 -22.57 20.56 -20.71
N VAL A 23 -22.46 21.77 -20.15
CA VAL A 23 -21.34 22.14 -19.25
C VAL A 23 -21.29 21.24 -18.02
N TYR A 24 -22.46 20.90 -17.44
CA TYR A 24 -22.53 19.97 -16.32
C TYR A 24 -22.08 18.55 -16.72
N LEU A 25 -22.55 18.05 -17.87
CA LEU A 25 -22.18 16.74 -18.40
C LEU A 25 -20.67 16.66 -18.66
N GLU A 26 -20.09 17.63 -19.35
CA GLU A 26 -18.66 17.69 -19.66
C GLU A 26 -17.80 17.74 -18.39
N LYS A 27 -18.21 18.52 -17.39
CA LYS A 27 -17.43 18.72 -16.17
C LYS A 27 -17.49 17.54 -15.19
N TYR A 28 -18.65 16.89 -15.08
CA TYR A 28 -18.88 15.92 -14.01
C TYR A 28 -19.13 14.49 -14.49
N ILE A 29 -19.68 14.30 -15.70
CA ILE A 29 -20.09 12.99 -16.20
C ILE A 29 -19.12 12.45 -17.26
N LEU A 30 -18.84 13.22 -18.30
CA LEU A 30 -17.96 12.85 -19.41
C LEU A 30 -16.50 13.07 -19.04
N LYS A 31 -16.03 12.36 -18.01
CA LYS A 31 -14.64 12.44 -17.56
C LYS A 31 -13.72 11.83 -18.62
N THR A 32 -12.74 12.60 -19.07
CA THR A 32 -11.62 12.06 -19.86
C THR A 32 -10.93 10.96 -19.04
N PRO A 33 -10.84 9.72 -19.54
CA PRO A 33 -10.24 8.67 -18.76
C PRO A 33 -8.76 8.98 -18.49
N CYS A 34 -8.42 9.02 -17.20
CA CYS A 34 -7.06 9.12 -16.66
C CYS A 34 -6.47 7.70 -16.55
N MET A 35 -5.14 7.58 -16.51
CA MET A 35 -4.43 6.29 -16.35
C MET A 35 -4.64 5.32 -17.53
N ARG A 36 -4.31 5.78 -18.75
CA ARG A 36 -4.41 5.01 -20.00
C ARG A 36 -3.04 4.79 -20.66
N SER A 37 -1.95 4.83 -19.90
CA SER A 37 -0.61 4.64 -20.45
C SER A 37 -0.50 3.29 -21.17
N SER A 38 0.24 3.27 -22.29
CA SER A 38 0.60 2.06 -23.02
C SER A 38 1.65 1.22 -22.30
N GLN A 39 2.38 1.81 -21.35
CA GLN A 39 3.20 1.07 -20.39
C GLN A 39 2.29 0.56 -19.28
N THR A 40 1.69 -0.61 -19.48
CA THR A 40 0.91 -1.27 -18.44
C THR A 40 1.78 -1.46 -17.21
N ASP A 41 1.20 -1.23 -16.04
CA ASP A 41 1.87 -1.22 -14.73
C ASP A 41 2.68 -2.49 -14.46
N PHE A 42 2.14 -3.61 -14.93
CA PHE A 42 2.78 -4.91 -14.92
C PHE A 42 4.01 -4.97 -15.84
N ILE A 43 3.97 -4.36 -17.02
CA ILE A 43 5.12 -4.32 -17.95
C ILE A 43 6.29 -3.59 -17.29
N TRP A 44 6.05 -2.42 -16.70
CA TRP A 44 7.11 -1.68 -16.01
C TRP A 44 7.69 -2.48 -14.84
N LEU A 45 6.85 -3.12 -14.03
CA LEU A 45 7.31 -3.97 -12.93
C LEU A 45 8.20 -5.10 -13.47
N MET A 46 7.77 -5.78 -14.54
CA MET A 46 8.56 -6.84 -15.15
C MET A 46 9.87 -6.31 -15.74
N GLU A 47 9.91 -5.11 -16.32
CA GLU A 47 11.16 -4.48 -16.78
C GLU A 47 12.13 -4.21 -15.62
N VAL A 48 11.64 -3.79 -14.45
CA VAL A 48 12.47 -3.58 -13.27
C VAL A 48 13.01 -4.92 -12.76
N LEU A 49 12.16 -5.95 -12.70
CA LEU A 49 12.53 -7.28 -12.20
C LEU A 49 13.42 -8.05 -13.20
N GLN A 50 13.25 -7.87 -14.51
CA GLN A 50 14.02 -8.56 -15.54
C GLN A 50 15.28 -7.79 -15.96
N GLY A 51 15.36 -6.49 -15.65
CA GLY A 51 16.50 -5.66 -15.95
C GLY A 51 17.71 -5.90 -15.06
N ASN A 52 18.62 -4.93 -15.03
CA ASN A 52 19.80 -4.95 -14.18
C ASN A 52 19.41 -5.09 -12.69
N GLU A 53 20.12 -5.93 -11.93
CA GLU A 53 19.80 -6.24 -10.53
C GLU A 53 19.69 -4.99 -9.65
N SER A 54 20.53 -3.98 -9.90
CA SER A 54 20.49 -2.71 -9.17
C SER A 54 19.17 -1.97 -9.32
N ARG A 55 18.42 -2.17 -10.42
CA ARG A 55 17.12 -1.50 -10.62
C ARG A 55 16.10 -1.93 -9.59
N CYS A 56 16.04 -3.21 -9.28
CA CYS A 56 15.12 -3.75 -8.28
C CYS A 56 15.43 -3.14 -6.91
N TYR A 57 16.71 -3.15 -6.52
CA TYR A 57 17.13 -2.53 -5.26
C TYR A 57 16.86 -1.02 -5.25
N ASN A 58 17.16 -0.32 -6.34
CA ASN A 58 16.96 1.11 -6.43
C ASN A 58 15.50 1.51 -6.31
N MET A 59 14.56 0.72 -6.86
CA MET A 59 13.12 1.02 -6.85
C MET A 59 12.39 0.50 -5.61
N PHE A 60 12.79 -0.67 -5.09
CA PHE A 60 12.05 -1.38 -4.04
C PHE A 60 12.84 -1.57 -2.73
N ARG A 61 14.11 -1.13 -2.68
CA ARG A 61 15.06 -1.36 -1.57
C ARG A 61 15.24 -2.85 -1.23
N MET A 62 15.05 -3.69 -2.25
CA MET A 62 15.08 -5.13 -2.13
C MET A 62 15.71 -5.73 -3.38
N ASP A 63 16.61 -6.69 -3.19
CA ASP A 63 17.17 -7.45 -4.30
C ASP A 63 16.11 -8.30 -4.97
N LYS A 64 16.25 -8.52 -6.28
CA LYS A 64 15.29 -9.28 -7.09
C LYS A 64 14.97 -10.65 -6.52
N HIS A 65 15.98 -11.40 -6.10
CA HIS A 65 15.78 -12.75 -5.57
C HIS A 65 14.97 -12.72 -4.27
N VAL A 66 15.22 -11.74 -3.39
CA VAL A 66 14.46 -11.53 -2.15
C VAL A 66 13.03 -11.11 -2.46
N PHE A 67 12.81 -10.25 -3.45
CA PHE A 67 11.46 -9.88 -3.89
C PHE A 67 10.65 -11.11 -4.31
N VAL A 68 11.24 -11.99 -5.11
CA VAL A 68 10.58 -13.22 -5.57
C VAL A 68 10.31 -14.18 -4.41
N MET A 69 11.28 -14.35 -3.50
CA MET A 69 11.10 -15.17 -2.30
C MET A 69 9.97 -14.63 -1.41
N LEU A 70 9.95 -13.31 -1.18
CA LEU A 70 8.89 -12.66 -0.41
C LEU A 70 7.54 -12.84 -1.08
N LEU A 71 7.44 -12.60 -2.39
CA LEU A 71 6.19 -12.79 -3.13
C LEU A 71 5.66 -14.23 -2.96
N ASN A 72 6.51 -15.23 -3.15
CA ASN A 72 6.14 -16.63 -2.98
C ASN A 72 5.69 -16.93 -1.55
N ASP A 73 6.38 -16.40 -0.53
CA ASP A 73 6.03 -16.60 0.87
C ASP A 73 4.66 -15.98 1.19
N LEU A 74 4.42 -14.75 0.71
CA LEU A 74 3.15 -14.05 0.89
C LEU A 74 1.98 -14.77 0.21
N GLU A 75 2.17 -15.30 -0.99
CA GLU A 75 1.12 -16.05 -1.70
C GLU A 75 0.81 -17.39 -1.02
N ASN A 76 1.84 -18.13 -0.60
CA ASN A 76 1.68 -19.48 -0.08
C ASN A 76 1.26 -19.52 1.40
N ASN A 77 1.83 -18.63 2.23
CA ASN A 77 1.67 -18.67 3.68
C ASN A 77 0.74 -17.59 4.23
N TYR A 78 0.61 -16.46 3.53
CA TYR A 78 -0.16 -15.30 4.01
C TYR A 78 -1.33 -14.91 3.10
N LYS A 79 -1.66 -15.76 2.12
CA LYS A 79 -2.84 -15.65 1.24
C LYS A 79 -2.92 -14.34 0.45
N LEU A 80 -1.77 -13.72 0.14
CA LEU A 80 -1.75 -12.61 -0.80
C LEU A 80 -2.31 -13.11 -2.14
N LYS A 81 -3.34 -12.42 -2.63
CA LYS A 81 -3.97 -12.74 -3.92
C LYS A 81 -4.26 -11.48 -4.69
N GLY A 82 -3.84 -11.47 -5.95
CA GLY A 82 -4.33 -10.52 -6.94
C GLY A 82 -5.83 -10.64 -7.19
N SER A 83 -6.35 -9.70 -7.97
CA SER A 83 -7.70 -9.74 -8.53
C SER A 83 -7.63 -9.79 -10.05
N ARG A 84 -8.79 -9.78 -10.72
CA ARG A 84 -8.88 -9.76 -12.20
C ARG A 84 -8.00 -8.67 -12.84
N ASN A 85 -7.87 -7.52 -12.17
CA ASN A 85 -7.24 -6.36 -12.76
C ASN A 85 -5.85 -6.05 -12.20
N ILE A 86 -5.36 -6.74 -11.15
CA ILE A 86 -4.07 -6.44 -10.51
C ILE A 86 -3.47 -7.72 -9.94
N SER A 87 -2.19 -7.95 -10.21
CA SER A 87 -1.48 -9.17 -9.79
C SER A 87 -0.92 -9.04 -8.37
N SER A 88 -0.64 -10.17 -7.69
CA SER A 88 0.05 -10.18 -6.39
C SER A 88 1.42 -9.50 -6.46
N ALA A 89 2.16 -9.73 -7.56
CA ALA A 89 3.46 -9.10 -7.80
C ALA A 89 3.33 -7.57 -7.87
N GLU A 90 2.28 -7.08 -8.52
CA GLU A 90 2.00 -5.65 -8.63
C GLU A 90 1.58 -5.05 -7.29
N ILE A 91 0.77 -5.75 -6.50
CA ILE A 91 0.42 -5.33 -5.13
C ILE A 91 1.68 -5.16 -4.28
N LEU A 92 2.56 -6.16 -4.27
CA LEU A 92 3.83 -6.11 -3.55
C LEU A 92 4.73 -4.98 -4.11
N GLY A 93 4.78 -4.83 -5.43
CA GLY A 93 5.55 -3.79 -6.11
C GLY A 93 5.11 -2.38 -5.72
N ILE A 94 3.80 -2.10 -5.70
CA ILE A 94 3.25 -0.81 -5.26
C ILE A 94 3.68 -0.52 -3.82
N PHE A 95 3.50 -1.49 -2.93
CA PHE A 95 3.82 -1.34 -1.52
C PHE A 95 5.30 -1.05 -1.29
N LEU A 96 6.19 -1.86 -1.86
CA LEU A 96 7.64 -1.66 -1.74
C LEU A 96 8.13 -0.41 -2.45
N TYR A 97 7.50 0.01 -3.53
CA TYR A 97 7.84 1.27 -4.20
C TYR A 97 7.51 2.48 -3.31
N ILE A 98 6.34 2.47 -2.68
CA ILE A 98 5.93 3.52 -1.73
C ILE A 98 6.92 3.61 -0.58
N LEU A 99 7.22 2.48 0.08
CA LEU A 99 8.15 2.47 1.22
C LEU A 99 9.59 2.75 0.82
N GLY A 100 10.06 2.11 -0.25
CA GLY A 100 11.44 2.17 -0.68
C GLY A 100 11.85 3.52 -1.24
N GLN A 101 10.91 4.25 -1.84
CA GLN A 101 11.11 5.60 -2.35
C GLN A 101 10.61 6.70 -1.41
N GLY A 102 9.81 6.37 -0.39
CA GLY A 102 9.19 7.36 0.49
C GLY A 102 8.21 8.28 -0.23
N ILE A 103 7.48 7.76 -1.23
CA ILE A 103 6.55 8.57 -2.03
C ILE A 103 5.10 8.47 -1.55
N GLY A 104 4.30 9.49 -1.86
CA GLY A 104 2.88 9.48 -1.58
C GLY A 104 2.05 8.74 -2.64
N ASN A 105 0.79 8.47 -2.30
CA ASN A 105 -0.18 7.78 -3.14
C ASN A 105 -0.27 8.38 -4.56
N ARG A 106 -0.34 9.71 -4.72
CA ARG A 106 -0.41 10.35 -6.05
C ARG A 106 0.70 9.94 -7.01
N ASN A 107 1.93 9.80 -6.52
CA ASN A 107 3.07 9.40 -7.35
C ASN A 107 3.02 7.89 -7.67
N ALA A 108 2.51 7.07 -6.74
CA ALA A 108 2.27 5.66 -7.01
C ALA A 108 1.14 5.46 -8.03
N GLN A 109 0.07 6.28 -7.99
CA GLN A 109 -0.99 6.28 -9.02
C GLN A 109 -0.41 6.57 -10.40
N GLU A 110 0.46 7.57 -10.52
CA GLU A 110 1.09 7.90 -11.80
C GLU A 110 2.05 6.80 -12.25
N ARG A 111 2.82 6.19 -11.35
CA ARG A 111 3.75 5.12 -11.74
C ARG A 111 3.04 3.85 -12.18
N PHE A 112 2.08 3.40 -11.39
CA PHE A 112 1.39 2.14 -11.57
C PHE A 112 0.00 2.34 -12.18
N GLN A 113 -0.29 3.48 -12.80
CA GLN A 113 -1.55 3.81 -13.50
C GLN A 113 -2.81 3.25 -12.81
N ARG A 114 -2.83 3.28 -11.47
CA ARG A 114 -3.90 2.76 -10.63
C ARG A 114 -4.58 3.92 -9.95
N SER A 115 -5.90 3.80 -9.76
CA SER A 115 -6.64 4.80 -8.99
C SER A 115 -6.06 4.90 -7.57
N GLY A 116 -6.14 6.09 -6.98
CA GLY A 116 -5.68 6.27 -5.60
C GLY A 116 -6.41 5.37 -4.60
N GLU A 117 -7.67 5.04 -4.89
CA GLU A 117 -8.44 4.04 -4.15
C GLU A 117 -7.75 2.67 -4.20
N THR A 118 -7.34 2.22 -5.40
CA THR A 118 -6.69 0.92 -5.57
C THR A 118 -5.32 0.90 -4.88
N VAL A 119 -4.53 1.97 -5.03
CA VAL A 119 -3.25 2.10 -4.33
C VAL A 119 -3.43 2.02 -2.82
N ASN A 120 -4.35 2.80 -2.24
CA ASN A 120 -4.60 2.77 -0.79
C ASN A 120 -5.10 1.41 -0.31
N ARG A 121 -6.12 0.84 -0.97
CA ARG A 121 -6.69 -0.45 -0.60
C ARG A 121 -5.64 -1.55 -0.53
N TYR A 122 -4.78 -1.64 -1.54
CA TYR A 122 -3.74 -2.68 -1.56
C TYR A 122 -2.55 -2.36 -0.65
N PHE A 123 -2.29 -1.08 -0.37
CA PHE A 123 -1.36 -0.69 0.67
C PHE A 123 -1.85 -1.19 2.05
N ASP A 124 -3.12 -0.98 2.38
CA ASP A 124 -3.72 -1.44 3.63
C ASP A 124 -3.73 -2.98 3.74
N VAL A 125 -4.12 -3.68 2.67
CA VAL A 125 -4.06 -5.17 2.62
C VAL A 125 -2.64 -5.67 2.88
N MET A 126 -1.62 -5.00 2.31
CA MET A 126 -0.23 -5.37 2.53
C MET A 126 0.24 -5.10 3.97
N LEU A 127 -0.22 -4.02 4.61
CA LEU A 127 0.06 -3.77 6.02
C LEU A 127 -0.50 -4.88 6.91
N ASP A 128 -1.74 -5.30 6.70
CA ASP A 128 -2.36 -6.37 7.48
C ASP A 128 -1.61 -7.70 7.32
N ILE A 129 -1.26 -8.04 6.08
CA ILE A 129 -0.50 -9.27 5.78
C ILE A 129 0.88 -9.23 6.44
N LEU A 130 1.60 -8.12 6.30
CA LEU A 130 2.94 -7.99 6.89
C LEU A 130 2.91 -7.93 8.42
N TYR A 131 1.82 -7.41 8.99
CA TYR A 131 1.60 -7.46 10.43
C TYR A 131 1.48 -8.90 10.93
N GLU A 132 0.72 -9.76 10.25
CA GLU A 132 0.65 -11.18 10.61
C GLU A 132 2.00 -11.90 10.42
N MET A 133 2.70 -11.60 9.33
CA MET A 133 4.05 -12.13 9.08
C MET A 133 5.05 -11.70 10.17
N ALA A 134 4.99 -10.43 10.59
CA ALA A 134 5.88 -9.89 11.61
C ALA A 134 5.73 -10.61 12.96
N LYS A 135 4.53 -11.05 13.35
CA LYS A 135 4.33 -11.84 14.58
C LYS A 135 5.10 -13.16 14.58
N VAL A 136 5.27 -13.77 13.40
CA VAL A 136 5.97 -15.04 13.24
C VAL A 136 7.49 -14.82 13.19
N ILE A 137 7.92 -13.80 12.45
CA ILE A 137 9.35 -13.51 12.22
C ILE A 137 9.98 -12.80 13.41
N ILE A 138 9.33 -11.76 13.92
CA ILE A 138 9.82 -10.88 15.00
C ILE A 138 9.26 -11.39 16.32
N LYS A 139 9.71 -12.58 16.73
CA LYS A 139 9.38 -13.16 18.04
C LYS A 139 10.63 -13.25 18.93
N PRO A 140 10.50 -13.01 20.25
CA PRO A 140 11.61 -13.20 21.17
C PRO A 140 12.04 -14.66 21.20
N LEU A 141 13.34 -14.90 21.34
CA LEU A 141 13.92 -16.23 21.54
C LEU A 141 13.37 -16.90 22.81
N ASP A 142 13.12 -16.09 23.84
CA ASP A 142 12.48 -16.47 25.09
C ASP A 142 11.07 -15.84 25.14
N PRO A 143 10.01 -16.59 24.80
CA PRO A 143 8.63 -16.08 24.81
C PRO A 143 8.15 -15.60 26.19
N GLU A 144 8.76 -16.12 27.26
CA GLU A 144 8.39 -15.79 28.64
C GLU A 144 9.30 -14.73 29.25
N PHE A 145 10.30 -14.25 28.50
CA PHE A 145 11.27 -13.25 28.95
C PHE A 145 11.85 -13.58 30.34
N ARG A 146 12.12 -14.86 30.60
CA ARG A 146 12.66 -15.39 31.86
C ARG A 146 14.07 -14.88 32.11
N SER A 147 14.83 -14.61 31.05
CA SER A 147 16.21 -14.13 31.16
C SER A 147 16.47 -12.94 30.25
N THR A 148 17.37 -12.05 30.69
CA THR A 148 17.86 -10.95 29.86
C THR A 148 19.03 -11.44 29.01
N PRO A 149 19.00 -11.27 27.67
CA PRO A 149 20.12 -11.63 26.80
C PRO A 149 21.44 -10.96 27.19
N GLN A 150 22.57 -11.64 26.96
CA GLN A 150 23.90 -11.17 27.35
C GLN A 150 24.29 -9.83 26.70
N GLU A 151 23.81 -9.59 25.49
CA GLU A 151 24.02 -8.36 24.73
C GLU A 151 23.39 -7.13 25.40
N ILE A 152 22.29 -7.35 26.13
CA ILE A 152 21.61 -6.31 26.90
C ILE A 152 22.24 -6.20 28.29
N LEU A 153 22.57 -7.33 28.93
CA LEU A 153 23.23 -7.34 30.24
C LEU A 153 24.57 -6.59 30.21
N SER A 154 25.33 -6.75 29.13
CA SER A 154 26.62 -6.07 28.94
C SER A 154 26.50 -4.60 28.56
N ASN A 155 25.31 -4.11 28.22
CA ASN A 155 25.09 -2.75 27.75
C ASN A 155 24.46 -1.85 28.84
N SER A 156 25.26 -0.96 29.40
CA SER A 156 24.82 -0.04 30.47
C SER A 156 23.72 0.95 30.03
N ARG A 157 23.56 1.21 28.73
CA ARG A 157 22.48 2.04 28.19
C ARG A 157 21.14 1.31 28.24
N TYR A 158 21.12 0.02 27.92
CA TYR A 158 19.88 -0.75 27.81
C TYR A 158 19.49 -1.45 29.11
N MET A 159 20.47 -1.98 29.85
CA MET A 159 20.26 -2.71 31.10
C MET A 159 19.28 -2.05 32.10
N PRO A 160 19.28 -0.72 32.33
CA PRO A 160 18.35 -0.09 33.27
C PRO A 160 16.87 -0.38 32.97
N HIS A 161 16.50 -0.52 31.69
CA HIS A 161 15.13 -0.82 31.28
C HIS A 161 14.72 -2.27 31.55
N PHE A 162 15.68 -3.18 31.72
CA PHE A 162 15.43 -4.62 31.91
C PHE A 162 15.53 -5.08 33.37
N LYS A 163 16.08 -4.25 34.27
CA LYS A 163 16.17 -4.55 35.71
C LYS A 163 14.82 -4.67 36.41
N VAL A 164 13.81 -3.90 35.99
CA VAL A 164 12.47 -3.93 36.61
C VAL A 164 11.76 -5.24 36.29
N CYS A 165 11.85 -5.73 35.04
CA CYS A 165 11.16 -6.94 34.60
C CYS A 165 11.64 -8.23 35.29
N ILE A 166 12.93 -8.33 35.63
CA ILE A 166 13.47 -9.49 36.38
C ILE A 166 12.85 -9.54 37.78
N ILE A 167 12.68 -8.40 38.45
CA ILE A 167 12.14 -8.33 39.80
C ILE A 167 10.64 -8.69 39.81
N VAL A 168 9.84 -8.19 38.86
CA VAL A 168 8.40 -8.49 38.82
C VAL A 168 8.12 -9.96 38.48
N ASN A 169 8.93 -10.59 37.61
CA ASN A 169 8.79 -12.02 37.29
C ASN A 169 9.34 -12.93 38.40
N ALA A 170 10.37 -12.52 39.14
CA ALA A 170 10.83 -13.25 40.33
C ALA A 170 9.77 -13.24 41.44
N VAL A 171 9.11 -12.10 41.67
CA VAL A 171 8.04 -11.97 42.68
C VAL A 171 6.79 -12.81 42.34
N LYS A 172 6.54 -13.11 41.05
CA LYS A 172 5.45 -14.01 40.65
C LYS A 172 5.73 -15.49 40.94
N PHE A 173 6.99 -15.92 41.08
CA PHE A 173 7.35 -17.29 41.41
C PHE A 173 7.42 -17.56 42.93
N ASP A 174 7.46 -16.52 43.76
CA ASP A 174 7.49 -16.65 45.23
C ASP A 174 6.10 -16.78 45.88
N ILE A 175 5.01 -16.80 45.09
CA ILE A 175 3.66 -17.08 45.60
C ILE A 175 3.33 -18.55 45.30
N SER A 176 3.82 -19.44 46.16
CA SER A 176 3.20 -20.75 46.34
C SER A 176 1.82 -20.59 46.98
N ILE A 177 0.79 -21.13 46.33
CA ILE A 177 -0.42 -21.63 46.99
C ILE A 177 -0.36 -23.15 46.85
#